data_AF-A0A2A2KMF6-F1
#
_entry.id   AF-A0A2A2KMF6-F1
#
_cell.length_a   1.000
_cell.length_b   1.000
_cell.length_c   1.000
_cell.angle_alpha   90.00
_cell.angle_beta   90.00
_cell.angle_gamma   90.00
#
_symmetry.space_group_name_H-M   'P 1'
#
loop_
_entity.id
_entity.type
_entity.pdbx_description
1 polymer ?
#
loop_
_entity_poly.entity_id
_entity_poly.type
_entity_poly.pdbx_seq_one_letter_code
_entity_poly.pdbx_strand_id
1 'polypeptide(L)'
;MSLEAALRMAAGSNSRNGNSNGNGSASSDTSTEDSAAMSELLKEAFTATVVRDYEKAVNVIRSAIATDYAFGVEDLELMDHVYSCILNTSHYDETVIEVCWEWIDALERTPRLKDPRVISSTQLSIYYAYHTISRVQERMPKRPNHLQIRAETWKRVKKSFDYLWNCAVTMWKPHEVGE
;
A
#
# COMPACT_ATOMS: atom_id res chain seq x y z
N MET A 1 -26.28 -1.95 -12.37
CA MET A 1 -26.15 -0.61 -11.78
C MET A 1 -25.22 0.19 -12.70
N SER A 2 -25.66 1.30 -13.29
CA SER A 2 -24.86 2.05 -14.28
C SER A 2 -23.74 2.83 -13.59
N LEU A 3 -22.55 2.88 -14.22
CA LEU A 3 -21.37 3.65 -13.78
C LEU A 3 -21.73 5.13 -13.52
N GLU A 4 -22.71 5.65 -14.25
CA GLU A 4 -23.20 7.02 -14.14
C GLU A 4 -24.01 7.28 -12.85
N ALA A 5 -24.63 6.24 -12.29
CA ALA A 5 -25.36 6.33 -11.02
C ALA A 5 -24.42 6.35 -9.80
N ALA A 6 -23.26 5.69 -9.89
CA ALA A 6 -22.25 5.69 -8.83
C ALA A 6 -21.55 7.06 -8.72
N LEU A 7 -21.26 7.71 -9.85
CA LEU A 7 -20.65 9.05 -9.91
C LEU A 7 -21.55 10.16 -9.35
N ARG A 8 -22.87 10.06 -9.51
CA ARG A 8 -23.80 11.07 -8.97
C ARG A 8 -23.98 10.99 -7.45
N MET A 9 -23.76 9.83 -6.83
CA MET A 9 -23.83 9.69 -5.38
C MET A 9 -22.59 10.24 -4.67
N ALA A 10 -21.43 10.29 -5.33
CA ALA A 10 -20.21 10.88 -4.77
C ALA A 10 -20.20 12.42 -4.81
N ALA A 11 -20.99 13.05 -5.68
CA ALA A 11 -20.95 14.50 -5.91
C ALA A 11 -21.92 15.32 -5.05
N GLY A 12 -22.78 14.67 -4.26
CA GLY A 12 -23.90 15.35 -3.61
C GLY A 12 -24.02 15.05 -2.13
N SER A 13 -23.25 15.74 -1.29
CA SER A 13 -23.68 16.24 0.03
C SER A 13 -22.48 16.77 0.82
N ASN A 14 -22.32 18.09 0.89
CA ASN A 14 -21.90 18.77 2.11
C ASN A 14 -22.24 20.25 2.02
N SER A 15 -23.44 20.58 2.48
CA SER A 15 -23.79 21.95 2.87
C SER A 15 -24.47 21.88 4.23
N ARG A 16 -23.71 22.24 5.27
CA ARG A 16 -24.25 22.79 6.52
C ARG A 16 -23.18 23.55 7.29
N ASN A 17 -23.19 24.84 6.98
CA ASN A 17 -22.86 26.02 7.79
C ASN A 17 -22.52 25.79 9.27
N GLY A 18 -21.32 26.20 9.68
CA GLY A 18 -20.90 26.37 11.06
C GLY A 18 -19.89 27.50 11.17
N ASN A 19 -20.32 28.63 11.71
CA ASN A 19 -19.56 29.86 11.86
C ASN A 19 -18.74 29.83 13.17
N SER A 20 -17.42 30.05 13.09
CA SER A 20 -16.65 30.63 14.21
C SER A 20 -15.35 31.31 13.73
N ASN A 21 -15.27 32.60 13.98
CA ASN A 21 -14.07 33.43 13.92
C ASN A 21 -12.91 32.82 14.72
N GLY A 22 -11.72 32.77 14.13
CA GLY A 22 -10.49 32.38 14.80
C GLY A 22 -9.26 32.71 13.97
N ASN A 23 -8.65 33.84 14.30
CA ASN A 23 -7.41 34.38 13.73
C ASN A 23 -6.25 33.38 13.94
N GLY A 24 -5.55 32.94 12.87
CA GLY A 24 -4.38 32.06 13.01
C GLY A 24 -3.67 31.73 11.68
N SER A 25 -2.45 32.24 11.56
CA SER A 25 -1.34 31.88 10.65
C SER A 25 -1.62 31.26 9.28
N ALA A 26 -1.24 32.01 8.24
CA ALA A 26 -1.03 31.52 6.87
C ALA A 26 0.12 30.50 6.82
N SER A 27 -0.23 29.21 6.92
CA SER A 27 0.64 28.09 6.53
C SER A 27 -0.23 26.85 6.24
N SER A 28 -1.23 26.99 5.35
CA SER A 28 -2.24 25.97 5.08
C SER A 28 -2.45 25.62 3.61
N ASP A 29 -1.85 26.32 2.65
CA ASP A 29 -2.22 26.15 1.23
C ASP A 29 -1.44 25.03 0.52
N THR A 30 -0.22 24.70 0.97
CA THR A 30 0.64 23.69 0.29
C THR A 30 0.18 22.25 0.49
N SER A 31 -0.36 21.90 1.66
CA SER A 31 -0.71 20.50 1.98
C SER A 31 -1.93 19.99 1.19
N THR A 32 -2.85 20.89 0.83
CA THR A 32 -4.04 20.58 0.03
C THR A 32 -3.72 20.38 -1.45
N GLU A 33 -2.80 21.17 -2.01
CA GLU A 33 -2.38 21.04 -3.41
C GLU A 33 -1.59 19.73 -3.63
N ASP A 34 -0.69 19.38 -2.71
CA ASP A 34 0.08 18.13 -2.77
C ASP A 34 -0.82 16.89 -2.68
N SER A 35 -1.88 16.95 -1.85
CA SER A 35 -2.85 15.84 -1.75
C SER A 35 -3.73 15.72 -2.99
N ALA A 36 -4.08 16.83 -3.65
CA ALA A 36 -4.85 16.80 -4.89
C ALA A 36 -4.02 16.25 -6.06
N ALA A 37 -2.75 16.68 -6.17
CA ALA A 37 -1.81 16.16 -7.16
C ALA A 37 -1.58 14.65 -6.99
N MET A 38 -1.43 14.17 -5.75
CA MET A 38 -1.31 12.74 -5.48
C MET A 38 -2.59 11.97 -5.85
N SER A 39 -3.77 12.53 -5.57
CA SER A 39 -5.04 11.89 -5.95
C SER A 39 -5.15 11.71 -7.47
N GLU A 40 -4.77 12.71 -8.26
CA GLU A 40 -4.75 12.60 -9.73
C GLU A 40 -3.72 11.57 -10.21
N LEU A 41 -2.54 11.55 -9.60
CA LEU A 41 -1.51 10.54 -9.90
C LEU A 41 -2.03 9.12 -9.64
N LEU A 42 -2.67 8.87 -8.50
CA LEU A 42 -3.21 7.55 -8.16
C LEU A 42 -4.41 7.15 -9.04
N LYS A 43 -5.22 8.12 -9.48
CA LYS A 43 -6.26 7.85 -10.51
C LYS A 43 -5.67 7.40 -11.83
N GLU A 44 -4.48 7.88 -12.20
CA GLU A 44 -3.76 7.41 -13.38
C GLU A 44 -3.35 5.94 -13.24
N ALA A 45 -2.84 5.53 -12.06
CA ALA A 45 -2.50 4.14 -11.79
C ALA A 45 -3.74 3.23 -11.91
N PHE A 46 -4.87 3.64 -11.32
CA PHE A 46 -6.13 2.90 -11.43
C PHE A 46 -6.63 2.81 -12.88
N THR A 47 -6.58 3.92 -13.62
CA THR A 47 -6.99 3.93 -15.04
C THR A 47 -6.13 2.98 -15.87
N ALA A 48 -4.82 2.93 -15.59
CA ALA A 48 -3.90 2.02 -16.24
C ALA A 48 -4.23 0.54 -15.95
N THR A 49 -4.64 0.18 -14.73
CA THR A 49 -5.06 -1.21 -14.44
C THR A 49 -6.33 -1.60 -15.19
N VAL A 50 -7.29 -0.68 -15.34
CA VAL A 50 -8.54 -0.92 -16.10
C VAL A 50 -8.27 -1.25 -17.56
N VAL A 51 -7.32 -0.56 -18.21
CA VAL A 51 -6.92 -0.84 -19.59
C VAL A 51 -5.84 -1.92 -19.72
N ARG A 52 -5.48 -2.57 -18.60
CA ARG A 52 -4.48 -3.65 -18.50
C ARG A 52 -3.05 -3.22 -18.87
N ASP A 53 -2.74 -1.94 -18.72
CA ASP A 53 -1.38 -1.40 -18.84
C ASP A 53 -0.69 -1.47 -17.46
N TYR A 54 -0.31 -2.68 -17.05
CA TYR A 54 0.22 -2.93 -15.71
C TYR A 54 1.64 -2.37 -15.51
N GLU A 55 2.42 -2.25 -16.60
CA GLU A 55 3.73 -1.59 -16.56
C GLU A 55 3.59 -0.10 -16.27
N LYS A 56 2.62 0.57 -16.91
CA LYS A 56 2.31 1.95 -16.57
C LYS A 56 1.81 2.07 -15.13
N ALA A 57 0.87 1.21 -14.72
CA ALA A 57 0.29 1.25 -13.39
C ALA A 57 1.37 1.15 -12.29
N VAL A 58 2.32 0.21 -12.42
CA VAL A 58 3.40 0.05 -11.44
C VAL A 58 4.35 1.24 -11.42
N ASN A 59 4.66 1.82 -12.58
CA ASN A 59 5.56 2.98 -12.65
C ASN A 59 4.94 4.22 -12.00
N VAL A 60 3.63 4.39 -12.09
CA VAL A 60 2.91 5.44 -11.37
C VAL A 60 2.96 5.20 -9.86
N ILE A 61 2.72 3.95 -9.40
CA ILE A 61 2.83 3.58 -7.99
C ILE A 61 4.26 3.81 -7.45
N ARG A 62 5.30 3.40 -8.19
CA ARG A 62 6.70 3.66 -7.85
C ARG A 62 6.98 5.16 -7.71
N SER A 63 6.41 5.98 -8.59
CA SER A 63 6.53 7.43 -8.54
C SER A 63 5.86 7.99 -7.28
N ALA A 64 4.67 7.50 -6.93
CA ALA A 64 3.99 7.88 -5.69
C ALA A 64 4.80 7.48 -4.43
N ILE A 65 5.34 6.26 -4.41
CA ILE A 65 6.17 5.72 -3.32
C ILE A 65 7.46 6.54 -3.12
N ALA A 66 7.98 7.17 -4.17
CA ALA A 66 9.18 8.01 -4.10
C ALA A 66 8.93 9.39 -3.42
N THR A 67 7.67 9.77 -3.18
CA THR A 67 7.30 11.05 -2.53
C THR A 67 7.23 10.93 -1.00
N ASP A 68 7.07 12.03 -0.26
CA ASP A 68 6.81 12.00 1.19
C ASP A 68 5.32 11.89 1.55
N TYR A 69 4.46 11.60 0.58
CA TYR A 69 3.03 11.46 0.81
C TYR A 69 2.71 10.28 1.76
N ALA A 70 1.86 10.55 2.75
CA ALA A 70 1.34 9.54 3.66
C ALA A 70 0.08 8.91 3.08
N PHE A 71 0.11 7.60 2.85
CA PHE A 71 -0.98 6.87 2.20
C PHE A 71 -2.16 6.61 3.15
N GLY A 72 -3.38 6.70 2.62
CA GLY A 72 -4.61 6.22 3.25
C GLY A 72 -4.91 4.76 2.93
N VAL A 73 -6.03 4.23 3.43
CA VAL A 73 -6.48 2.85 3.15
C VAL A 73 -6.67 2.62 1.67
N GLU A 74 -7.40 3.51 1.00
CA GLU A 74 -7.74 3.41 -0.43
C GLU A 74 -6.48 3.41 -1.31
N ASP A 75 -5.48 4.20 -0.94
CA ASP A 75 -4.21 4.28 -1.66
C ASP A 75 -3.43 2.96 -1.57
N LEU A 76 -3.42 2.32 -0.38
CA LEU A 76 -2.79 1.02 -0.20
C LEU A 76 -3.56 -0.11 -0.88
N GLU A 77 -4.90 -0.07 -0.86
CA GLU A 77 -5.73 -1.03 -1.59
C GLU A 77 -5.48 -0.96 -3.10
N LEU A 78 -5.32 0.26 -3.65
CA LEU A 78 -4.91 0.45 -5.04
C LEU A 78 -3.51 -0.11 -5.30
N MET A 79 -2.55 0.17 -4.42
CA MET A 79 -1.19 -0.37 -4.54
C MET A 79 -1.19 -1.90 -4.53
N ASP A 80 -1.94 -2.51 -3.60
CA ASP A 80 -2.12 -3.96 -3.52
C ASP A 80 -2.75 -4.52 -4.79
N HIS A 81 -3.75 -3.82 -5.34
CA HIS A 81 -4.38 -4.20 -6.60
C HIS A 81 -3.37 -4.18 -7.77
N VAL A 82 -2.57 -3.12 -7.89
CA VAL A 82 -1.55 -2.98 -8.95
C VAL A 82 -0.54 -4.11 -8.87
N TYR A 83 0.06 -4.37 -7.70
CA TYR A 83 1.04 -5.45 -7.55
C TYR A 83 0.42 -6.83 -7.76
N SER A 84 -0.81 -7.06 -7.32
CA SER A 84 -1.52 -8.31 -7.60
C SER A 84 -1.74 -8.52 -9.10
N CYS A 85 -2.08 -7.47 -9.86
CA CYS A 85 -2.19 -7.56 -11.32
C CYS A 85 -0.87 -7.94 -12.00
N ILE A 86 0.25 -7.36 -11.56
CA ILE A 86 1.58 -7.72 -12.07
C ILE A 86 1.88 -9.17 -11.76
N LEU A 87 1.75 -9.60 -10.50
CA LEU A 87 2.02 -10.98 -10.09
C LEU A 87 1.20 -12.01 -10.88
N ASN A 88 -0.05 -11.70 -11.19
CA ASN A 88 -0.92 -12.58 -11.97
C ASN A 88 -0.57 -12.65 -13.46
N THR A 89 0.25 -11.73 -13.96
CA THR A 89 0.71 -11.71 -15.36
C THR A 89 2.17 -12.10 -15.52
N SER A 90 2.97 -12.01 -14.45
CA SER A 90 4.37 -12.42 -14.43
C SER A 90 4.54 -13.93 -14.62
N HIS A 91 5.67 -14.32 -15.23
CA HIS A 91 6.12 -15.70 -15.22
C HIS A 91 6.50 -16.13 -13.80
N TYR A 92 6.25 -17.41 -13.49
CA TYR A 92 6.51 -17.96 -12.17
C TYR A 92 7.99 -18.36 -12.01
N ASP A 93 8.88 -17.37 -12.05
CA ASP A 93 10.34 -17.52 -11.97
C ASP A 93 10.97 -16.54 -10.97
N GLU A 94 12.31 -16.43 -10.93
CA GLU A 94 13.03 -15.57 -9.97
C GLU A 94 12.63 -14.09 -10.04
N THR A 95 12.15 -13.60 -11.19
CA THR A 95 11.76 -12.19 -11.34
C THR A 95 10.53 -11.85 -10.48
N VAL A 96 9.65 -12.82 -10.23
CA VAL A 96 8.47 -12.62 -9.39
C VAL A 96 8.85 -12.42 -7.91
N ILE A 97 10.00 -12.95 -7.48
CA ILE A 97 10.53 -12.72 -6.12
C ILE A 97 10.90 -11.25 -5.94
N GLU A 98 11.49 -10.62 -6.96
CA GLU A 98 11.83 -9.20 -6.93
C GLU A 98 10.58 -8.33 -6.82
N VAL A 99 9.53 -8.65 -7.60
CA VAL A 99 8.23 -7.97 -7.52
C VAL A 99 7.59 -8.13 -6.14
N CYS A 100 7.63 -9.34 -5.55
CA CYS A 100 7.12 -9.56 -4.20
C CYS A 100 7.88 -8.75 -3.15
N TRP A 101 9.21 -8.65 -3.26
CA TRP A 101 9.99 -7.83 -2.35
C TRP A 101 9.71 -6.35 -2.51
N GLU A 102 9.59 -5.88 -3.74
CA GLU A 102 9.23 -4.50 -4.04
C GLU A 102 7.87 -4.14 -3.42
N TRP A 103 6.89 -5.03 -3.56
CA TRP A 103 5.57 -4.83 -2.96
C TRP A 103 5.64 -4.79 -1.43
N ILE A 104 6.35 -5.74 -0.81
CA ILE A 104 6.56 -5.75 0.65
C ILE A 104 7.24 -4.46 1.09
N ASP A 105 8.30 -4.01 0.42
CA ASP A 105 9.05 -2.80 0.77
C ASP A 105 8.22 -1.53 0.58
N ALA A 106 7.36 -1.48 -0.43
CA ALA A 106 6.41 -0.39 -0.67
C ALA A 106 5.35 -0.30 0.44
N LEU A 107 4.74 -1.45 0.77
CA LEU A 107 3.89 -1.58 1.95
C LEU A 107 4.68 -1.37 3.22
N GLU A 108 6.02 -1.47 3.17
CA GLU A 108 6.94 -1.37 4.29
C GLU A 108 7.64 0.00 4.52
N ARG A 109 7.34 1.01 3.71
CA ARG A 109 8.02 2.31 3.75
C ARG A 109 7.69 3.14 4.99
N THR A 110 8.46 4.18 5.34
CA THR A 110 8.09 5.18 6.37
C THR A 110 8.28 6.58 5.77
N PRO A 111 7.45 7.61 6.08
CA PRO A 111 6.17 7.53 6.77
C PRO A 111 5.12 6.90 5.85
N ARG A 112 4.33 6.00 6.44
CA ARG A 112 3.58 5.01 5.67
C ARG A 112 2.09 5.34 5.61
N LEU A 113 1.53 5.84 6.71
CA LEU A 113 0.09 5.87 6.96
C LEU A 113 -0.35 7.20 7.55
N LYS A 114 -1.49 7.71 7.09
CA LYS A 114 -2.25 8.76 7.79
C LYS A 114 -2.80 8.28 9.14
N ASP A 115 -3.07 6.97 9.27
CA ASP A 115 -3.63 6.32 10.46
C ASP A 115 -3.01 4.91 10.63
N PRO A 116 -2.49 4.54 11.82
CA PRO A 116 -1.99 3.19 12.10
C PRO A 116 -2.94 2.05 11.71
N ARG A 117 -4.27 2.26 11.71
CA ARG A 117 -5.30 1.29 11.29
C ARG A 117 -5.16 0.84 9.85
N VAL A 118 -4.59 1.71 9.02
CA VAL A 118 -4.34 1.42 7.61
C VAL A 118 -3.47 0.19 7.44
N ILE A 119 -2.64 -0.17 8.43
CA ILE A 119 -1.80 -1.38 8.34
C ILE A 119 -2.60 -2.69 8.32
N SER A 120 -3.83 -2.68 8.82
CA SER A 120 -4.66 -3.89 8.84
C SER A 120 -5.03 -4.35 7.43
N SER A 121 -5.16 -3.43 6.46
CA SER A 121 -5.49 -3.79 5.07
C SER A 121 -4.35 -4.52 4.37
N THR A 122 -3.10 -4.34 4.81
CA THR A 122 -1.91 -4.86 4.11
C THR A 122 -1.46 -6.24 4.60
N GLN A 123 -2.04 -6.77 5.69
CA GLN A 123 -1.59 -8.01 6.32
C GLN A 123 -1.70 -9.22 5.37
N LEU A 124 -2.82 -9.33 4.66
CA LEU A 124 -3.05 -10.41 3.71
C LEU A 124 -2.13 -10.32 2.50
N SER A 125 -1.87 -9.09 2.03
CA SER A 125 -0.98 -8.78 0.91
C SER A 125 0.47 -9.19 1.21
N ILE A 126 0.97 -8.81 2.39
CA ILE A 126 2.30 -9.22 2.87
C ILE A 126 2.39 -10.75 2.98
N TYR A 127 1.38 -11.40 3.56
CA TYR A 127 1.33 -12.86 3.62
C TYR A 127 1.39 -13.50 2.22
N TYR A 128 0.59 -12.98 1.26
CA TYR A 128 0.52 -13.51 -0.08
C TYR A 128 1.85 -13.35 -0.86
N ALA A 129 2.52 -12.21 -0.71
CA ALA A 129 3.84 -11.98 -1.28
C ALA A 129 4.87 -12.98 -0.73
N TYR A 130 4.92 -13.17 0.59
CA TYR A 130 5.81 -14.16 1.22
C TYR A 130 5.51 -15.60 0.81
N HIS A 131 4.23 -15.95 0.72
CA HIS A 131 3.81 -17.26 0.23
C HIS A 131 4.28 -17.49 -1.21
N THR A 132 4.15 -16.48 -2.08
CA THR A 132 4.63 -16.55 -3.47
C THR A 132 6.14 -16.74 -3.54
N ILE A 133 6.92 -15.96 -2.79
CA ILE A 133 8.39 -16.12 -2.69
C ILE A 133 8.75 -17.55 -2.29
N SER A 134 8.12 -18.07 -1.24
CA SER A 134 8.40 -19.41 -0.71
C SER A 134 8.14 -20.49 -1.76
N ARG A 135 7.02 -20.38 -2.47
CA ARG A 135 6.60 -21.33 -3.51
C ARG A 135 7.49 -21.29 -4.75
N VAL A 136 8.01 -20.12 -5.12
CA VAL A 136 8.99 -19.99 -6.21
C VAL A 136 10.33 -20.63 -5.80
N GLN A 137 10.82 -20.31 -4.60
CA GLN A 137 12.04 -20.91 -4.06
C GLN A 137 11.96 -22.44 -3.94
N GLU A 138 10.79 -23.00 -3.61
CA GLU A 138 10.56 -24.45 -3.57
C GLU A 138 10.68 -25.14 -4.94
N ARG A 139 10.29 -24.44 -6.02
CA ARG A 139 10.27 -24.98 -7.39
C ARG A 139 11.59 -24.78 -8.13
N MET A 140 12.41 -23.83 -7.69
CA MET A 140 13.70 -23.55 -8.28
C MET A 140 14.70 -24.69 -8.05
N PRO A 141 15.62 -24.95 -9.02
CA PRO A 141 16.73 -25.87 -8.80
C PRO A 141 17.53 -25.48 -7.55
N LYS A 142 17.84 -26.46 -6.71
CA LYS A 142 18.60 -26.21 -5.47
C LYS A 142 20.01 -25.72 -5.82
N ARG A 143 20.22 -24.41 -5.71
CA ARG A 143 21.54 -23.79 -5.77
C ARG A 143 22.30 -24.03 -4.46
N PRO A 144 23.65 -23.99 -4.45
CA PRO A 144 24.45 -24.15 -3.23
C PRO A 144 24.07 -23.20 -2.09
N ASN A 145 23.56 -22.00 -2.42
CA ASN A 145 23.15 -20.96 -1.48
C ASN A 145 21.67 -21.05 -1.05
N HIS A 146 20.93 -22.11 -1.40
CA HIS A 146 19.49 -22.23 -1.10
C HIS A 146 19.17 -22.09 0.41
N LEU A 147 19.99 -22.68 1.29
CA LEU A 147 19.81 -22.56 2.74
C LEU A 147 20.00 -21.13 3.24
N GLN A 148 20.97 -20.40 2.67
CA GLN A 148 21.22 -19.01 2.99
C GLN A 148 20.05 -18.12 2.55
N ILE A 149 19.59 -18.28 1.30
CA ILE A 149 18.46 -17.53 0.75
C ILE A 149 17.20 -17.73 1.61
N ARG A 150 16.92 -18.97 2.05
CA ARG A 150 15.80 -19.24 2.94
C ARG A 150 15.95 -18.58 4.30
N ALA A 151 17.15 -18.58 4.87
CA ALA A 151 17.42 -17.92 6.15
C ALA A 151 17.23 -16.39 6.04
N GLU A 152 17.71 -15.77 4.96
CA GLU A 152 17.52 -14.35 4.67
C GLU A 152 16.06 -13.99 4.45
N THR A 153 15.32 -14.81 3.70
CA THR A 153 13.87 -14.66 3.50
C THR A 153 13.14 -14.70 4.84
N TRP A 154 13.43 -15.69 5.68
CA TRP A 154 12.82 -15.82 7.01
C TRP A 154 13.15 -14.64 7.94
N LYS A 155 14.36 -14.11 7.85
CA LYS A 155 14.76 -12.90 8.59
C LYS A 155 13.91 -11.69 8.19
N ARG A 156 13.64 -11.50 6.89
CA ARG A 156 12.76 -10.42 6.41
C ARG A 156 11.30 -10.64 6.85
N VAL A 157 10.79 -11.88 6.76
CA VAL A 157 9.45 -12.24 7.27
C VAL A 157 9.28 -11.81 8.72
N LYS A 158 10.23 -12.18 9.61
CA LYS A 158 10.16 -11.79 11.02
C LYS A 158 10.11 -10.27 11.20
N LYS A 159 10.96 -9.54 10.48
CA LYS A 159 10.97 -8.06 10.54
C LYS A 159 9.61 -7.46 10.16
N SER A 160 8.97 -7.99 9.13
CA SER A 160 7.61 -7.60 8.72
C SER A 160 6.59 -7.84 9.82
N PHE A 161 6.59 -9.05 10.40
CA PHE A 161 5.68 -9.40 11.49
C PHE A 161 5.91 -8.55 12.73
N ASP A 162 7.16 -8.31 13.12
CA ASP A 162 7.51 -7.44 14.25
C ASP A 162 7.00 -6.01 14.01
N TYR A 163 7.16 -5.50 12.78
CA TYR A 163 6.61 -4.21 12.40
C TYR A 163 5.08 -4.17 12.54
N LEU A 164 4.37 -5.13 11.95
CA LEU A 164 2.90 -5.20 12.01
C LEU A 164 2.40 -5.30 13.46
N TRP A 165 3.07 -6.12 14.26
CA TRP A 165 2.79 -6.30 15.67
C TRP A 165 2.95 -4.99 16.44
N ASN A 166 4.04 -4.27 16.22
CA ASN A 166 4.28 -2.98 16.88
C ASN A 166 3.21 -1.94 16.53
N CYS A 167 2.74 -1.90 15.28
CA CYS A 167 1.62 -1.05 14.89
C CYS A 167 0.33 -1.45 15.62
N ALA A 168 -0.01 -2.74 15.65
CA ALA A 168 -1.20 -3.24 16.34
C ALA A 168 -1.18 -2.93 17.86
N VAL A 169 -0.03 -3.16 18.52
CA VAL A 169 0.14 -2.84 19.95
C VAL A 169 -0.04 -1.35 20.20
N THR A 170 0.52 -0.49 19.35
CA THR A 170 0.37 0.97 19.48
C THR A 170 -1.09 1.39 19.39
N MET A 171 -1.89 0.73 18.56
CA MET A 171 -3.33 0.99 18.44
C MET A 171 -4.13 0.52 19.66
N TRP A 172 -3.78 -0.61 20.25
CA TRP A 172 -4.55 -1.19 21.36
C TRP A 172 -4.16 -0.68 22.73
N LYS A 173 -2.92 -0.24 22.93
CA LYS A 173 -2.40 0.23 24.21
C LYS A 173 -3.28 1.29 24.91
N PRO A 174 -3.89 2.27 24.21
CA PRO A 174 -4.80 3.23 24.85
C PRO A 174 -6.13 2.62 25.34
N HIS A 175 -6.47 1.41 24.89
CA HIS A 175 -7.72 0.71 25.21
C HIS A 175 -7.52 -0.45 26.20
N GLU A 176 -6.30 -0.61 26.72
CA GLU A 176 -6.00 -1.60 27.75
C GLU A 176 -6.78 -1.25 29.03
N VAL A 177 -7.66 -2.15 29.46
CA VAL A 177 -8.39 -1.99 30.73
C VAL A 177 -7.40 -2.30 31.84
N GLY A 178 -7.01 -1.27 32.61
CA GLY A 178 -6.12 -1.45 33.76
C GLY A 178 -6.68 -2.45 34.76
N GLU A 179 -5.79 -3.23 35.36
CA GLU A 179 -6.10 -4.12 36.49
C GLU A 179 -6.62 -3.37 37.72
#